data_AF-A0A967EQ97-F1
#
_entry.id   AF-A0A967EQ97-F1
#
_cell.length_a   1.000
_cell.length_b   1.000
_cell.length_c   1.000
_cell.angle_alpha   90.00
_cell.angle_beta   90.00
_cell.angle_gamma   90.00
#
_symmetry.space_group_name_H-M   'P 1'
#
loop_
_entity.id
_entity.type
_entity.pdbx_description
1 polymer ?
#
loop_
_entity_poly.entity_id
_entity_poly.type
_entity_poly.pdbx_seq_one_letter_code
_entity_poly.pdbx_strand_id
1 'polypeptide(L)'
;MKLRALFIALMATTLVFTGCLSNTSTEVTESGGEELDDGFDTGIYGTWNRTGIYIDGVNVATESATTMFMEDGTYTSFGTCTVNGGYIVVDDVLNVVINDHDCPGFTGPYESTSTFKISEDGEGLTISTASVSETFDRATE
;
A
#
# COMPACT_ATOMS: atom_id res chain seq x y z
N MET A 1 37.71 -54.65 6.66
CA MET A 1 36.72 -54.66 5.56
C MET A 1 35.80 -55.86 5.73
N LYS A 2 34.48 -55.66 5.60
CA LYS A 2 33.33 -56.57 5.84
C LYS A 2 32.74 -56.54 7.27
N LEU A 3 31.56 -55.93 7.39
CA LEU A 3 30.32 -56.69 7.62
C LEU A 3 29.11 -55.85 7.22
N ARG A 4 28.20 -56.47 6.46
CA ARG A 4 26.89 -55.93 6.05
C ARG A 4 25.89 -56.22 7.17
N ALA A 5 24.98 -55.28 7.46
CA ALA A 5 23.68 -55.63 8.01
C ALA A 5 22.65 -54.59 7.54
N LEU A 6 21.82 -55.07 6.62
CA LEU A 6 20.57 -54.50 6.14
C LEU A 6 19.55 -54.58 7.29
N PHE A 7 18.86 -53.49 7.62
CA PHE A 7 17.60 -53.55 8.37
C PHE A 7 16.53 -52.78 7.61
N ILE A 8 15.59 -53.54 7.07
CA ILE A 8 14.33 -53.10 6.49
C ILE A 8 13.39 -52.83 7.67
N ALA A 9 12.83 -51.62 7.73
CA ALA A 9 11.63 -51.36 8.50
C ALA A 9 10.58 -50.71 7.59
N LEU A 10 9.41 -51.32 7.62
CA LEU A 10 8.30 -51.27 6.69
C LEU A 10 7.12 -50.59 7.41
N MET A 11 6.29 -49.84 6.65
CA MET A 11 4.88 -49.48 6.95
C MET A 11 4.66 -48.44 8.08
N ALA A 12 3.62 -47.58 8.08
CA ALA A 12 2.37 -47.56 7.33
C ALA A 12 1.86 -46.13 7.12
N THR A 13 1.12 -45.96 6.03
CA THR A 13 0.30 -44.81 5.63
C THR A 13 -0.91 -44.64 6.55
N THR A 14 -1.22 -43.39 6.95
CA THR A 14 -2.60 -43.01 7.32
C THR A 14 -2.93 -41.65 6.72
N LEU A 15 -3.62 -41.68 5.59
CA LEU A 15 -4.45 -40.57 5.08
C LEU A 15 -5.76 -40.60 5.86
N VAL A 16 -6.05 -39.53 6.60
CA VAL A 16 -7.38 -39.31 7.16
C VAL A 16 -7.95 -38.06 6.48
N PHE A 17 -8.74 -38.30 5.44
CA PHE A 17 -9.71 -37.34 4.93
C PHE A 17 -11.06 -37.66 5.59
N THR A 18 -11.52 -36.76 6.45
CA THR A 18 -12.95 -36.62 6.79
C THR A 18 -13.18 -35.15 7.10
N GLY A 19 -13.86 -34.46 6.19
CA GLY A 19 -14.39 -33.12 6.41
C GLY A 19 -15.63 -33.15 7.32
N CYS A 20 -15.95 -32.02 7.92
CA CYS A 20 -17.11 -31.21 7.54
C CYS A 20 -17.32 -30.05 8.54
N LEU A 21 -17.54 -28.87 7.96
CA LEU A 21 -18.47 -27.81 8.36
C LEU A 21 -18.21 -27.03 9.66
N SER A 22 -17.65 -25.84 9.44
CA SER A 22 -18.08 -24.54 9.98
C SER A 22 -18.48 -24.44 11.45
N ASN A 23 -17.62 -23.79 12.22
CA ASN A 23 -18.09 -22.71 13.07
C ASN A 23 -17.15 -21.51 12.93
N THR A 24 -17.67 -20.46 12.30
CA THR A 24 -17.06 -19.17 12.14
C THR A 24 -16.88 -18.53 13.51
N SER A 25 -15.63 -18.40 13.94
CA SER A 25 -15.21 -17.29 14.79
C SER A 25 -13.74 -17.07 14.48
N THR A 26 -13.48 -16.54 13.27
CA THR A 26 -12.19 -15.92 12.99
C THR A 26 -12.18 -14.65 13.81
N GLU A 27 -11.55 -14.76 14.99
CA GLU A 27 -10.90 -13.64 15.66
C GLU A 27 -10.28 -12.74 14.60
N VAL A 28 -10.55 -11.43 14.71
CA VAL A 28 -9.81 -10.40 14.00
C VAL A 28 -8.36 -10.56 14.45
N THR A 29 -7.61 -11.38 13.72
CA THR A 29 -6.16 -11.33 13.71
C THR A 29 -5.89 -10.06 12.94
N GLU A 30 -5.72 -8.98 13.69
CA GLU A 30 -4.85 -7.85 13.38
C GLU A 30 -3.79 -8.34 12.38
N SER A 31 -4.06 -8.13 11.09
CA SER A 31 -3.14 -8.52 10.04
C SER A 31 -1.92 -7.68 10.31
N GLY A 32 -0.86 -8.35 10.77
CA GLY A 32 0.38 -7.72 11.16
C GLY A 32 0.73 -6.63 10.15
N GLY A 33 0.80 -5.40 10.66
CA GLY A 33 1.67 -4.41 10.06
C GLY A 33 3.03 -5.08 10.01
N GLU A 34 3.40 -5.58 8.84
CA GLU A 34 4.79 -5.88 8.56
C GLU A 34 5.51 -4.57 8.80
N GLU A 35 6.30 -4.55 9.87
CA GLU A 35 7.24 -3.49 10.19
C GLU A 35 8.00 -3.20 8.89
N LEU A 36 7.69 -2.06 8.27
CA LEU A 36 8.33 -1.64 7.04
C LEU A 36 9.82 -1.57 7.36
N ASP A 37 10.61 -2.38 6.65
CA ASP A 37 12.07 -2.40 6.71
C ASP A 37 12.57 -0.96 6.82
N ASP A 38 13.19 -0.65 7.96
CA ASP A 38 13.62 0.65 8.46
C ASP A 38 14.75 1.28 7.61
N GLY A 39 14.99 0.73 6.42
CA GLY A 39 16.12 1.03 5.54
C GLY A 39 15.77 1.63 4.18
N PHE A 40 14.50 1.72 3.77
CA PHE A 40 14.14 2.26 2.45
C PHE A 40 13.49 3.65 2.56
N ASP A 41 14.33 4.67 2.74
CA ASP A 41 13.91 6.07 2.59
C ASP A 41 13.62 6.37 1.10
N THR A 42 12.37 6.14 0.71
CA THR A 42 11.86 6.44 -0.63
C THR A 42 11.75 7.95 -0.91
N GLY A 43 11.97 8.80 0.10
CA GLY A 43 11.69 10.23 0.05
C GLY A 43 10.20 10.56 0.00
N ILE A 44 9.29 9.57 -0.11
CA ILE A 44 7.83 9.83 -0.18
C ILE A 44 7.24 10.23 1.17
N TYR A 45 7.94 9.92 2.26
CA TYR A 45 7.55 10.26 3.62
C TYR A 45 7.43 11.79 3.80
N GLY A 46 6.34 12.22 4.43
CA GLY A 46 6.12 13.60 4.82
C GLY A 46 4.76 14.16 4.39
N THR A 47 4.67 15.49 4.43
CA THR A 47 3.47 16.24 4.05
C THR A 47 3.67 16.88 2.67
N TRP A 48 2.68 16.74 1.82
CA TRP A 48 2.71 17.14 0.41
C TRP A 48 1.48 17.96 0.05
N ASN A 49 1.67 19.10 -0.60
CA ASN A 49 0.59 19.95 -1.10
C ASN A 49 0.48 19.82 -2.61
N ARG A 50 -0.70 19.41 -3.09
CA ARG A 50 -0.94 19.23 -4.53
C ARG A 50 -0.87 20.58 -5.25
N THR A 51 -0.09 20.62 -6.32
CA THR A 51 0.13 21.80 -7.16
C THR A 51 -0.47 21.65 -8.56
N GLY A 52 -0.78 20.43 -9.00
CA GLY A 52 -1.37 20.21 -10.32
C GLY A 52 -1.99 18.83 -10.49
N ILE A 53 -3.00 18.76 -11.36
CA ILE A 53 -3.56 17.52 -11.90
C ILE A 53 -3.48 17.60 -13.41
N TYR A 54 -2.91 16.56 -14.02
CA TYR A 54 -2.71 16.44 -15.46
C TYR A 54 -3.44 15.21 -15.98
N ILE A 55 -4.25 15.39 -17.02
CA ILE A 55 -4.88 14.29 -17.76
C ILE A 55 -4.32 14.33 -19.18
N ASP A 56 -3.71 13.22 -19.62
CA ASP A 56 -3.03 13.13 -20.92
C ASP A 56 -2.01 14.27 -21.14
N GLY A 57 -1.34 14.67 -20.07
CA GLY A 57 -0.34 15.76 -20.06
C GLY A 57 -0.92 17.18 -20.05
N VAL A 58 -2.24 17.35 -20.07
CA VAL A 58 -2.90 18.66 -19.98
C VAL A 58 -3.26 18.96 -18.53
N ASN A 59 -2.83 20.11 -18.01
CA ASN A 59 -3.24 20.54 -16.67
C ASN A 59 -4.74 20.87 -16.66
N VAL A 60 -5.49 20.13 -15.85
CA VAL A 60 -6.96 20.25 -15.71
C VAL A 60 -7.38 20.86 -14.38
N ALA A 61 -6.46 21.00 -13.42
CA ALA A 61 -6.72 21.62 -12.13
C ALA A 61 -5.44 22.18 -11.50
N THR A 62 -5.46 23.48 -11.20
CA THR A 62 -4.38 24.20 -10.50
C THR A 62 -4.75 24.63 -9.08
N GLU A 63 -6.02 24.48 -8.67
CA GLU A 63 -6.53 25.11 -7.43
C GLU A 63 -7.01 24.13 -6.36
N SER A 64 -6.83 22.82 -6.56
CA SER A 64 -7.25 21.88 -5.52
C SER A 64 -6.23 21.85 -4.40
N ALA A 65 -6.50 22.63 -3.36
CA ALA A 65 -5.82 22.59 -2.06
C ALA A 65 -6.03 21.20 -1.45
N THR A 66 -5.17 20.27 -1.84
CA THR A 66 -5.13 18.94 -1.29
C THR A 66 -3.80 18.76 -0.59
N THR A 67 -3.86 18.49 0.70
CA THR A 67 -2.70 18.17 1.52
C THR A 67 -2.73 16.68 1.82
N MET A 68 -1.64 16.00 1.52
CA MET A 68 -1.45 14.58 1.69
C MET A 68 -0.36 14.35 2.74
N PHE A 69 -0.61 13.44 3.67
CA PHE A 69 0.28 13.01 4.73
C PHE A 69 0.61 11.53 4.52
N MET A 70 1.91 11.21 4.49
CA MET A 70 2.42 9.86 4.33
C MET A 70 3.48 9.59 5.40
N GLU A 71 3.12 8.80 6.40
CA GLU A 71 3.96 8.51 7.57
C GLU A 71 3.64 7.13 8.10
N ASP A 72 4.67 6.33 8.40
CA ASP A 72 4.56 5.01 9.03
C ASP A 72 3.52 4.07 8.36
N GLY A 73 3.50 4.04 7.03
CA GLY A 73 2.56 3.22 6.24
C GLY A 73 1.12 3.74 6.24
N THR A 74 0.85 4.89 6.86
CA THR A 74 -0.44 5.56 6.89
C THR A 74 -0.55 6.62 5.81
N TYR A 75 -1.66 6.62 5.11
CA TYR A 75 -2.01 7.61 4.10
C TYR A 75 -3.23 8.40 4.56
N THR A 76 -3.10 9.73 4.60
CA THR A 76 -4.23 10.63 4.79
C THR A 76 -4.18 11.75 3.77
N SER A 77 -5.32 12.10 3.17
CA SER A 77 -5.42 13.24 2.27
C SER A 77 -6.63 14.09 2.61
N PHE A 78 -6.42 15.39 2.66
CA PHE A 78 -7.40 16.41 3.00
C PHE A 78 -7.61 17.33 1.81
N GLY A 79 -8.86 17.50 1.38
CA GLY A 79 -9.24 18.48 0.37
C GLY A 79 -10.70 18.89 0.54
N THR A 80 -11.52 18.69 -0.48
CA THR A 80 -12.98 18.85 -0.37
C THR A 80 -13.63 17.77 0.51
N CYS A 81 -12.93 16.66 0.69
CA CYS A 81 -13.24 15.57 1.61
C CYS A 81 -11.92 15.02 2.15
N THR A 82 -12.00 14.21 3.20
CA THR A 82 -10.91 13.50 3.84
C THR A 82 -10.96 12.03 3.45
N VAL A 83 -9.80 11.48 3.12
CA VAL A 83 -9.61 10.03 2.92
C VAL A 83 -8.48 9.55 3.83
N ASN A 84 -8.65 8.37 4.40
CA ASN A 84 -7.70 7.72 5.29
C ASN A 84 -7.48 6.27 4.82
N GLY A 85 -6.24 5.80 4.95
CA GLY A 85 -5.85 4.51 4.45
C GLY A 85 -4.45 4.09 4.86
N GLY A 86 -4.02 2.98 4.28
CA GLY A 86 -2.64 2.53 4.33
C GLY A 86 -1.98 2.67 2.96
N TYR A 87 -0.66 2.66 2.94
CA TYR A 87 0.10 2.56 1.71
C TYR A 87 1.30 1.62 1.86
N ILE A 88 1.72 1.06 0.73
CA ILE A 88 2.94 0.24 0.61
C ILE A 88 3.71 0.74 -0.61
N VAL A 89 5.03 0.89 -0.46
CA VAL A 89 5.93 1.20 -1.56
C VAL A 89 6.83 0.01 -1.85
N VAL A 90 6.93 -0.35 -3.13
CA VAL A 90 7.90 -1.33 -3.63
C VAL A 90 8.57 -0.72 -4.84
N ASP A 91 9.88 -0.47 -4.76
CA ASP A 91 10.64 0.27 -5.77
C ASP A 91 10.01 1.66 -6.06
N ASP A 92 9.56 1.91 -7.28
CA ASP A 92 8.88 3.14 -7.73
C ASP A 92 7.35 3.00 -7.80
N VAL A 93 6.80 1.91 -7.24
CA VAL A 93 5.36 1.63 -7.22
C VAL A 93 4.77 1.94 -5.86
N LEU A 94 3.74 2.78 -5.85
CA LEU A 94 2.93 3.14 -4.70
C LEU A 94 1.58 2.43 -4.78
N ASN A 95 1.27 1.61 -3.78
CA ASN A 95 -0.06 1.03 -3.60
C ASN A 95 -0.74 1.71 -2.41
N VAL A 96 -1.92 2.27 -2.61
CA VAL A 96 -2.73 2.93 -1.56
C VAL A 96 -4.03 2.16 -1.40
N VAL A 97 -4.41 1.90 -0.15
CA VAL A 97 -5.68 1.28 0.24
C VAL A 97 -6.43 2.25 1.13
N ILE A 98 -7.50 2.86 0.61
CA ILE A 98 -8.41 3.74 1.34
C ILE A 98 -9.45 2.86 2.04
N ASN A 99 -9.51 2.96 3.37
CA ASN A 99 -10.45 2.18 4.20
C ASN A 99 -11.52 3.06 4.86
N ASP A 100 -11.28 4.36 4.97
CA ASP A 100 -12.17 5.33 5.61
C ASP A 100 -12.16 6.65 4.84
N HIS A 101 -13.33 7.30 4.73
CA HIS A 101 -13.49 8.56 4.01
C HIS A 101 -14.81 9.25 4.35
N ASP A 102 -14.87 10.57 4.17
CA ASP A 102 -16.11 11.35 4.22
C ASP A 102 -16.56 11.86 2.83
N CYS A 103 -15.91 11.38 1.76
CA CYS A 103 -16.20 11.78 0.39
C CYS A 103 -17.61 11.37 -0.06
N PRO A 104 -18.49 12.31 -0.47
CA PRO A 104 -19.85 11.99 -0.89
C PRO A 104 -19.86 11.18 -2.19
N GLY A 105 -20.69 10.13 -2.22
CA GLY A 105 -20.87 9.28 -3.41
C GLY A 105 -19.78 8.21 -3.60
N PHE A 106 -18.78 8.18 -2.74
CA PHE A 106 -17.79 7.10 -2.69
C PHE A 106 -18.29 5.99 -1.74
N THR A 107 -18.08 4.72 -2.09
CA THR A 107 -18.57 3.57 -1.30
C THR A 107 -17.55 2.43 -1.28
N GLY A 108 -17.20 1.99 -0.08
CA GLY A 108 -16.34 0.83 0.15
C GLY A 108 -14.84 1.18 0.13
N PRO A 109 -13.99 0.17 0.35
CA PRO A 109 -12.55 0.37 0.24
C PRO A 109 -12.17 0.62 -1.23
N TYR A 110 -11.18 1.49 -1.44
CA TYR A 110 -10.62 1.76 -2.76
C TYR A 110 -9.13 1.51 -2.74
N GLU A 111 -8.69 0.73 -3.71
CA GLU A 111 -7.28 0.41 -3.91
C GLU A 111 -6.82 1.09 -5.19
N SER A 112 -5.65 1.74 -5.11
CA SER A 112 -5.00 2.35 -6.25
C SER A 112 -3.55 1.94 -6.31
N THR A 113 -3.11 1.54 -7.49
CA THR A 113 -1.70 1.30 -7.81
C THR A 113 -1.23 2.41 -8.74
N SER A 114 -0.16 3.07 -8.35
CA SER A 114 0.43 4.20 -9.06
C SER A 114 1.94 4.04 -9.11
N THR A 115 2.62 4.71 -10.05
CA THR A 115 4.06 4.96 -9.92
C THR A 115 4.27 6.33 -9.30
N PHE A 116 5.43 6.55 -8.70
CA PHE A 116 5.81 7.86 -8.20
C PHE A 116 7.24 8.24 -8.55
N LYS A 117 7.52 9.54 -8.50
CA LYS A 117 8.87 10.09 -8.65
C LYS A 117 9.04 11.27 -7.70
N ILE A 118 10.15 11.27 -6.97
CA ILE A 118 10.63 12.41 -6.20
C ILE A 118 11.64 13.20 -7.06
N SER A 119 11.61 14.53 -6.99
CA SER A 119 12.59 15.41 -7.62
C SER A 119 13.97 15.26 -6.98
N GLU A 120 15.02 15.68 -7.69
CA GLU A 120 16.41 15.55 -7.21
C GLU A 120 16.68 16.33 -5.91
N ASP A 121 15.94 17.41 -5.68
CA ASP A 121 16.01 18.22 -4.46
C ASP A 121 15.14 17.70 -3.31
N GLY A 122 14.32 16.66 -3.54
CA GLY A 122 13.45 16.08 -2.53
C GLY A 122 12.15 16.86 -2.26
N GLU A 123 11.96 17.99 -2.93
CA GLU A 123 10.87 18.95 -2.66
C GLU A 123 9.64 18.75 -3.54
N GLY A 124 9.76 17.99 -4.63
CA GLY A 124 8.69 17.72 -5.58
C GLY A 124 8.35 16.24 -5.64
N LEU A 125 7.06 15.94 -5.67
CA LEU A 125 6.52 14.59 -5.85
C LEU A 125 5.61 14.57 -7.07
N THR A 126 5.73 13.54 -7.89
CA THR A 126 4.79 13.23 -8.97
C THR A 126 4.24 11.83 -8.76
N ILE A 127 2.93 11.69 -8.66
CA ILE A 127 2.23 10.39 -8.63
C ILE A 127 1.54 10.22 -9.98
N SER A 128 1.63 9.03 -10.58
CA SER A 128 1.06 8.75 -11.90
C SER A 128 0.27 7.45 -11.91
N THR A 129 -0.95 7.52 -12.45
CA THR A 129 -1.84 6.37 -12.66
C THR A 129 -2.42 6.45 -14.07
N ALA A 130 -2.00 5.54 -14.94
CA ALA A 130 -2.39 5.52 -16.35
C ALA A 130 -2.19 6.90 -17.03
N SER A 131 -3.28 7.59 -17.40
CA SER A 131 -3.25 8.91 -18.05
C SER A 131 -3.30 10.09 -17.08
N VAL A 132 -3.46 9.84 -15.77
CA VAL A 132 -3.53 10.87 -14.74
C VAL A 132 -2.18 11.01 -14.05
N SER A 133 -1.73 12.24 -13.88
CA SER A 133 -0.56 12.56 -13.07
C SER A 133 -0.89 13.70 -12.12
N GLU A 134 -0.48 13.58 -10.88
CA GLU A 134 -0.63 14.59 -9.84
C GLU A 134 0.75 15.04 -9.38
N THR A 135 0.95 16.36 -9.30
CA THR A 135 2.19 16.96 -8.81
C THR A 135 1.96 17.58 -7.45
N PHE A 136 2.96 17.47 -6.59
CA PHE A 136 2.93 17.98 -5.22
C PHE A 136 4.26 18.65 -4.89
N ASP A 137 4.18 19.68 -4.06
CA ASP A 137 5.33 20.28 -3.40
C ASP A 137 5.34 19.86 -1.94
N ARG A 138 6.52 19.63 -1.37
CA ARG A 138 6.67 19.32 0.05
C ARG A 138 6.16 20.51 0.87
N ALA A 139 5.37 20.22 1.91
CA ALA A 139 4.93 21.26 2.83
C ALA A 139 6.10 21.70 3.70
N THR A 140 6.36 23.00 3.75
CA THR A 140 7.29 23.59 4.72
C THR A 140 6.61 23.74 6.07
N GLU A 141 7.24 23.27 7.13
CA GLU A 141 6.81 23.48 8.53
C GLU A 141 6.77 24.96 8.95
#